data_AF-A0A1I4TZT8-F1
#
_entry.id   AF-A0A1I4TZT8-F1
#
_cell.length_a   1.000
_cell.length_b   1.000
_cell.length_c   1.000
_cell.angle_alpha   90.00
_cell.angle_beta   90.00
_cell.angle_gamma   90.00
#
_symmetry.space_group_name_H-M   'P 1'
#
loop_
_entity.id
_entity.type
_entity.pdbx_description
1 polymer ?
#
loop_
_entity_poly.entity_id
_entity_poly.type
_entity_poly.pdbx_seq_one_letter_code
_entity_poly.pdbx_strand_id
1 'polypeptide(L)'
;MKAKSFKIFVAAFISLFAFTATMPVFAQTSDDEGKPQIQFIQPTNSCGVTVNNSPAGFGVKITQLTSGEPCENAGLEVDDIIIAIETQPRQFEPVSTRRQLERALENTHGNVRFIIQDHRIGDIFVIRVRLP
;
A
#
# COMPACT_ATOMS: atom_id res chain seq x y z
N MET A 1 33.45 -61.42 39.97
CA MET A 1 32.43 -60.74 39.15
C MET A 1 32.77 -60.98 37.68
N LYS A 2 31.88 -61.60 36.91
CA LYS A 2 32.12 -62.16 35.57
C LYS A 2 31.98 -61.06 34.50
N ALA A 3 33.09 -60.72 33.84
CA ALA A 3 33.09 -59.92 32.62
C ALA A 3 32.52 -60.74 31.47
N LYS A 4 31.49 -60.23 30.78
CA LYS A 4 30.94 -60.84 29.57
C LYS A 4 31.57 -60.20 28.33
N SER A 5 32.25 -61.06 27.60
CA SER A 5 32.98 -60.86 26.35
C SER A 5 32.13 -60.21 25.26
N PHE A 6 32.72 -59.20 24.65
CA PHE A 6 32.30 -58.53 23.41
C PHE A 6 32.36 -59.52 22.24
N LYS A 7 31.27 -59.69 21.51
CA LYS A 7 31.24 -60.37 20.20
C LYS A 7 30.97 -59.32 19.13
N ILE A 8 32.00 -59.02 18.35
CA ILE A 8 31.95 -58.14 17.19
C ILE A 8 31.44 -58.97 16.01
N PHE A 9 30.29 -58.62 15.47
CA PHE A 9 29.88 -59.02 14.12
C PHE A 9 29.86 -57.76 13.26
N VAL A 10 30.84 -57.66 12.37
CA VAL A 10 30.86 -56.70 11.27
C VAL A 10 29.95 -57.26 10.17
N ALA A 11 28.88 -56.55 9.85
CA ALA A 11 28.18 -56.69 8.59
C ALA A 11 27.80 -55.30 8.10
N ALA A 12 28.35 -54.95 6.95
CA ALA A 12 28.23 -53.67 6.27
C ALA A 12 26.79 -53.42 5.79
N PHE A 13 26.32 -52.18 5.88
CA PHE A 13 25.42 -51.58 4.90
C PHE A 13 25.67 -50.08 4.87
N ILE A 14 26.22 -49.61 3.75
CA ILE A 14 26.35 -48.18 3.43
C ILE A 14 24.93 -47.64 3.30
N SER A 15 24.42 -47.02 4.36
CA SER A 15 23.11 -46.39 4.38
C SER A 15 23.25 -44.96 3.85
N LEU A 16 22.76 -44.82 2.63
CA LEU A 16 22.53 -43.63 1.86
C LEU A 16 21.86 -42.51 2.69
N PHE A 17 22.45 -41.32 2.65
CA PHE A 17 21.93 -40.09 3.23
C PHE A 17 20.43 -39.88 2.91
N ALA A 18 19.61 -39.67 3.95
CA ALA A 18 18.43 -38.82 3.86
C ALA A 18 18.04 -38.36 5.27
N PHE A 19 18.44 -37.13 5.62
CA PHE A 19 17.92 -36.39 6.77
C PHE A 19 16.43 -36.11 6.52
N THR A 20 15.52 -36.79 7.21
CA THR A 20 14.10 -36.42 7.26
C THR A 20 13.87 -35.44 8.41
N ALA A 21 14.23 -34.17 8.19
CA ALA A 21 13.74 -33.09 9.03
C ALA A 21 12.32 -32.73 8.52
N THR A 22 11.30 -33.12 9.28
CA THR A 22 9.93 -32.63 9.09
C THR A 22 9.88 -31.15 9.45
N MET A 23 9.95 -30.28 8.44
CA MET A 23 9.64 -28.86 8.54
C MET A 23 8.37 -28.56 7.74
N PRO A 24 7.57 -27.56 8.15
CA PRO A 24 6.28 -27.29 7.55
C PRO A 24 6.44 -26.86 6.10
N VAL A 25 5.72 -27.55 5.22
CA VAL A 25 5.50 -27.15 3.83
C VAL A 25 4.63 -25.89 3.85
N PHE A 26 5.28 -24.73 3.68
CA PHE A 26 4.69 -23.56 3.04
C PHE A 26 5.60 -23.17 1.88
N ALA A 27 5.65 -24.05 0.88
CA ALA A 27 6.13 -23.69 -0.44
C ALA A 27 4.96 -23.04 -1.19
N GLN A 28 4.83 -21.73 -1.06
CA GLN A 28 4.20 -20.91 -2.09
C GLN A 28 5.31 -20.11 -2.76
N THR A 29 6.03 -20.78 -3.65
CA THR A 29 6.65 -20.11 -4.78
C THR A 29 5.52 -19.77 -5.74
N SER A 30 5.03 -18.54 -5.63
CA SER A 30 4.30 -17.88 -6.69
C SER A 30 5.13 -16.67 -7.04
N ASP A 31 6.17 -16.94 -7.83
CA ASP A 31 6.64 -16.12 -8.95
C ASP A 31 6.29 -14.63 -8.84
N ASP A 32 6.92 -13.94 -7.88
CA ASP A 32 6.99 -12.48 -7.89
C ASP A 32 8.47 -12.12 -8.02
N GLU A 33 8.92 -12.03 -9.28
CA GLU A 33 10.20 -11.45 -9.62
C GLU A 33 10.31 -10.09 -8.94
N GLY A 34 11.37 -9.89 -8.17
CA GLY A 34 11.75 -8.60 -7.55
C GLY A 34 12.08 -7.53 -8.58
N LYS A 35 11.10 -7.14 -9.40
CA LYS A 35 11.08 -5.87 -10.10
C LYS A 35 10.63 -4.82 -9.08
N PRO A 36 11.33 -3.68 -8.92
CA PRO A 36 10.69 -2.54 -8.32
C PRO A 36 9.44 -2.30 -9.17
N GLN A 37 8.26 -2.58 -8.60
CA GLN A 37 7.03 -2.16 -9.22
C GLN A 37 7.07 -0.65 -9.15
N ILE A 38 7.67 0.01 -10.15
CA ILE A 38 7.23 1.32 -10.55
C ILE A 38 5.80 1.06 -11.00
N GLN A 39 4.88 1.06 -10.03
CA GLN A 39 3.49 1.28 -10.32
C GLN A 39 3.52 2.60 -11.07
N PHE A 40 3.36 2.53 -12.38
CA PHE A 40 2.72 3.61 -13.08
C PHE A 40 1.33 3.69 -12.48
N ILE A 41 1.24 4.33 -11.31
CA ILE A 41 -0.02 4.73 -10.73
C ILE A 41 -0.48 5.75 -11.76
N GLN A 42 -1.34 5.30 -12.66
CA GLN A 42 -2.02 6.21 -13.56
C GLN A 42 -2.60 7.27 -12.63
N PRO A 43 -2.22 8.55 -12.80
CA PRO A 43 -2.77 9.60 -11.98
C PRO A 43 -4.27 9.43 -12.03
N THR A 44 -4.96 9.46 -10.89
CA THR A 44 -6.42 9.38 -10.90
C THR A 44 -6.92 10.53 -11.80
N ASN A 45 -7.46 10.15 -12.97
CA ASN A 45 -7.30 10.90 -14.22
C ASN A 45 -8.06 12.24 -14.28
N SER A 46 -8.62 12.73 -13.17
CA SER A 46 -9.35 13.99 -13.13
C SER A 46 -8.63 15.12 -12.42
N CYS A 47 -7.62 14.87 -11.58
CA CYS A 47 -6.89 15.96 -10.91
C CYS A 47 -5.36 15.82 -10.87
N GLY A 48 -4.81 14.72 -11.36
CA GLY A 48 -3.35 14.50 -11.38
C GLY A 48 -2.77 14.06 -10.04
N VAL A 49 -3.56 13.41 -9.18
CA VAL A 49 -3.09 12.90 -7.89
C VAL A 49 -2.99 11.39 -7.89
N THR A 50 -1.95 10.92 -7.21
CA THR A 50 -1.67 9.52 -6.94
C THR A 50 -1.62 9.34 -5.43
N VAL A 51 -2.42 8.40 -4.91
CA VAL A 51 -2.63 8.23 -3.48
C VAL A 51 -2.50 6.78 -3.03
N ASN A 52 -2.12 6.60 -1.77
CA ASN A 52 -2.18 5.33 -1.05
C ASN A 52 -3.12 5.43 0.15
N ASN A 53 -3.67 4.31 0.59
CA ASN A 53 -4.43 4.29 1.85
C ASN A 53 -3.52 4.71 3.00
N SER A 54 -4.02 5.59 3.87
CA SER A 54 -3.26 5.99 5.04
C SER A 54 -3.09 4.81 6.00
N PRO A 55 -1.87 4.55 6.52
CA PRO A 55 -1.65 3.50 7.51
C PRO A 55 -2.36 3.79 8.85
N ALA A 56 -2.74 5.06 9.10
CA ALA A 56 -3.50 5.45 10.28
C ALA A 56 -4.99 5.05 10.22
N GLY A 57 -5.45 4.50 9.09
CA GLY A 57 -6.82 4.01 8.93
C GLY A 57 -7.86 5.09 8.62
N PHE A 58 -7.44 6.36 8.53
CA PHE A 58 -8.27 7.48 8.09
C PHE A 58 -7.55 8.26 6.99
N GLY A 59 -8.30 8.69 5.98
CA GLY A 59 -7.72 9.44 4.87
C GLY A 59 -6.98 8.59 3.85
N VAL A 60 -6.55 9.25 2.79
CA VAL A 60 -5.62 8.72 1.79
C VAL A 60 -4.43 9.66 1.70
N LYS A 61 -3.22 9.09 1.73
CA LYS A 61 -1.97 9.84 1.67
C LYS A 61 -1.58 10.07 0.23
N ILE A 62 -1.23 11.31 -0.10
CA ILE A 62 -0.71 11.69 -1.41
C ILE A 62 0.72 11.18 -1.54
N THR A 63 0.97 10.41 -2.58
CA THR A 63 2.30 9.85 -2.86
C THR A 63 2.95 10.46 -4.08
N GLN A 64 2.15 11.03 -4.99
CA GLN A 64 2.65 11.76 -6.15
C GLN A 64 1.60 12.74 -6.66
N LEU A 65 2.08 13.87 -7.18
CA LEU A 65 1.31 14.85 -7.93
C LEU A 65 1.92 14.99 -9.33
N THR A 66 1.06 15.09 -10.33
CA THR A 66 1.44 15.34 -11.71
C THR A 66 1.54 16.85 -11.93
N SER A 67 2.65 17.28 -12.52
CA SER A 67 2.89 18.72 -12.66
C SER A 67 1.95 19.38 -13.67
N GLY A 68 1.45 20.57 -13.33
CA GLY A 68 0.50 21.34 -14.13
C GLY A 68 -0.94 20.86 -14.03
N GLU A 69 -1.21 19.80 -13.27
CA GLU A 69 -2.57 19.27 -13.07
C GLU A 69 -3.32 20.01 -11.94
N PRO A 70 -4.66 19.92 -11.89
CA PRO A 70 -5.48 20.67 -10.94
C PRO A 70 -5.07 20.52 -9.47
N CYS A 71 -4.71 19.32 -9.03
CA CYS A 71 -4.37 19.08 -7.63
C CYS A 71 -3.02 19.72 -7.25
N GLU A 72 -2.00 19.69 -8.13
CA GLU A 72 -0.74 20.43 -7.86
C GLU A 72 -1.00 21.94 -7.87
N ASN A 73 -1.71 22.45 -8.89
CA ASN A 73 -2.00 23.88 -9.03
C ASN A 73 -2.83 24.45 -7.86
N ALA A 74 -3.63 23.61 -7.20
CA ALA A 74 -4.41 24.00 -6.04
C ALA A 74 -3.53 24.18 -4.79
N GLY A 75 -2.32 23.63 -4.77
CA GLY A 75 -1.38 23.70 -3.65
C GLY A 75 -1.39 22.47 -2.74
N LEU A 76 -1.84 21.31 -3.24
CA LEU A 76 -1.60 20.05 -2.53
C LEU A 76 -0.11 19.71 -2.58
N GLU A 77 0.40 19.09 -1.53
CA GLU A 77 1.79 18.62 -1.46
C GLU A 77 1.84 17.09 -1.33
N VAL A 78 3.00 16.50 -1.66
CA VAL A 78 3.26 15.09 -1.37
C VAL A 78 3.28 14.88 0.14
N ASP A 79 2.84 13.70 0.59
CA ASP A 79 2.65 13.28 1.98
C ASP A 79 1.46 13.89 2.73
N ASP A 80 0.74 14.85 2.16
CA ASP A 80 -0.54 15.32 2.70
C ASP A 80 -1.58 14.19 2.76
N ILE A 81 -2.52 14.30 3.70
CA ILE A 81 -3.60 13.32 3.88
C ILE A 81 -4.93 13.95 3.50
N ILE A 82 -5.56 13.44 2.45
CA ILE A 82 -6.93 13.82 2.07
C ILE A 82 -7.89 13.07 2.99
N ILE A 83 -8.69 13.82 3.75
CA ILE A 83 -9.63 13.29 4.75
C ILE A 83 -11.04 13.25 4.18
N ALA A 84 -11.44 14.27 3.41
CA ALA A 84 -12.78 14.37 2.86
C ALA A 84 -12.80 15.20 1.57
N ILE A 85 -13.87 15.02 0.79
CA ILE A 85 -14.11 15.72 -0.47
C ILE A 85 -15.54 16.22 -0.52
N GLU A 86 -15.75 17.42 -1.06
CA GLU A 86 -17.08 17.97 -1.28
C GLU A 86 -17.73 17.33 -2.52
N THR A 87 -18.68 16.42 -2.31
CA THR A 87 -19.40 15.75 -3.42
C THR A 87 -20.65 16.49 -3.87
N GLN A 88 -21.21 17.34 -3.00
CA GLN A 88 -22.37 18.20 -3.29
C GLN A 88 -22.19 19.54 -2.58
N PRO A 89 -22.92 20.61 -2.99
CA PRO A 89 -22.79 21.92 -2.36
C PRO A 89 -22.98 21.86 -0.84
N ARG A 90 -21.92 22.18 -0.10
CA ARG A 90 -21.83 22.15 1.37
C ARG A 90 -21.92 20.75 2.01
N GLN A 91 -21.69 19.69 1.25
CA GLN A 91 -21.66 18.32 1.75
C GLN A 91 -20.29 17.70 1.51
N PHE A 92 -19.63 17.30 2.61
CA PHE A 92 -18.35 16.62 2.59
C PHE A 92 -18.54 15.14 2.85
N GLU A 93 -17.97 14.31 1.99
CA GLU A 93 -17.90 12.87 2.17
C GLU A 93 -16.50 12.47 2.66
N PRO A 94 -16.41 11.66 3.73
CA PRO A 94 -15.14 11.18 4.22
C PRO A 94 -14.52 10.19 3.23
N VAL A 95 -13.20 10.25 3.11
CA VAL A 95 -12.41 9.40 2.24
C VAL A 95 -11.45 8.60 3.12
N SER A 96 -11.64 7.29 3.19
CA SER A 96 -10.74 6.37 3.94
C SER A 96 -9.94 5.45 3.03
N THR A 97 -10.33 5.34 1.76
CA THR A 97 -9.70 4.43 0.80
C THR A 97 -9.49 5.09 -0.54
N ARG A 98 -8.44 4.68 -1.27
CA ARG A 98 -8.15 5.12 -2.64
C ARG A 98 -9.38 5.02 -3.54
N ARG A 99 -10.10 3.88 -3.48
CA ARG A 99 -11.32 3.64 -4.27
C ARG A 99 -12.45 4.63 -3.94
N GLN A 100 -12.55 5.11 -2.71
CA GLN A 100 -13.53 6.16 -2.36
C GLN A 100 -13.13 7.50 -2.96
N LEU A 101 -11.84 7.86 -2.88
CA LEU A 101 -11.35 9.09 -3.51
C LEU A 101 -11.61 9.07 -5.03
N GLU A 102 -11.21 7.99 -5.70
CA GLU A 102 -11.37 7.83 -7.15
C GLU A 102 -12.83 8.00 -7.57
N ARG A 103 -13.74 7.30 -6.91
CA ARG A 103 -15.19 7.44 -7.19
C ARG A 103 -15.69 8.84 -6.94
N ALA A 104 -15.24 9.51 -5.88
CA ALA A 104 -15.66 10.88 -5.61
C ALA A 104 -15.15 11.84 -6.69
N LEU A 105 -13.91 11.66 -7.13
CA LEU A 105 -13.27 12.42 -8.20
C LEU A 105 -13.89 12.18 -9.59
N GLU A 106 -14.43 11.00 -9.84
CA GLU A 106 -15.15 10.68 -11.10
C GLU A 106 -16.55 11.30 -11.15
N ASN A 107 -17.19 11.49 -9.99
CA ASN A 107 -18.56 11.99 -9.89
C ASN A 107 -18.63 13.50 -9.60
N THR A 108 -17.49 14.17 -9.44
CA THR A 108 -17.42 15.60 -9.10
C THR A 108 -16.71 16.38 -10.20
N HIS A 109 -17.26 17.55 -10.51
CA HIS A 109 -16.78 18.43 -11.57
C HIS A 109 -16.76 19.88 -11.10
N GLY A 110 -15.90 20.71 -11.69
CA GLY A 110 -15.82 22.13 -11.37
C GLY A 110 -15.09 22.41 -10.06
N ASN A 111 -15.55 23.40 -9.29
CA ASN A 111 -14.86 23.83 -8.07
C ASN A 111 -15.22 22.93 -6.89
N VAL A 112 -14.33 21.98 -6.57
CA VAL A 112 -14.50 21.02 -5.49
C VAL A 112 -13.60 21.41 -4.32
N ARG A 113 -14.11 21.29 -3.09
CA ARG A 113 -13.33 21.51 -1.88
C ARG A 113 -12.87 20.19 -1.28
N PHE A 114 -11.62 20.14 -0.84
CA PHE A 114 -11.04 18.99 -0.16
C PHE A 114 -10.66 19.41 1.26
N ILE A 115 -10.86 18.51 2.22
CA ILE A 115 -10.34 18.64 3.57
C ILE A 115 -9.07 17.82 3.65
N ILE A 116 -7.97 18.49 3.98
CA ILE A 116 -6.63 17.94 3.94
C ILE A 116 -5.96 18.18 5.29
N GLN A 117 -5.17 17.21 5.72
CA GLN A 117 -4.21 17.40 6.80
C GLN A 117 -2.82 17.61 6.21
N ASP A 118 -2.20 18.75 6.54
CA ASP A 118 -0.82 19.09 6.17
C ASP A 118 0.14 18.13 6.89
N HIS A 119 1.09 17.56 6.14
CA HIS A 119 2.04 16.59 6.70
C HIS A 119 3.14 17.21 7.57
N ARG A 120 3.44 18.50 7.41
CA ARG A 120 4.52 19.22 8.12
C ARG A 120 4.07 19.69 9.49
N ILE A 121 2.86 20.24 9.55
CA ILE A 121 2.31 20.90 10.75
C ILE A 121 1.26 20.01 11.43
N GLY A 122 0.60 19.13 10.67
CA GLY A 122 -0.51 18.31 11.16
C GLY A 122 -1.86 19.04 11.19
N ASP A 123 -1.89 20.31 10.77
CA ASP A 123 -3.09 21.15 10.71
C ASP A 123 -4.04 20.69 9.61
N ILE A 124 -5.33 20.86 9.85
CA ILE A 124 -6.39 20.56 8.89
C ILE A 124 -6.81 21.84 8.20
N PHE A 125 -6.78 21.84 6.87
CA PHE A 125 -7.20 22.97 6.05
C PHE A 125 -8.10 22.52 4.90
N VAL A 126 -8.78 23.50 4.29
CA VAL A 126 -9.67 23.26 3.15
C VAL A 126 -9.07 23.90 1.91
N ILE A 127 -8.83 23.09 0.88
CA ILE A 127 -8.32 23.57 -0.40
C ILE A 127 -9.43 23.49 -1.45
N ARG A 128 -9.40 24.38 -2.45
CA ARG A 128 -10.32 24.37 -3.58
C ARG A 128 -9.56 23.93 -4.83
N VAL A 129 -10.00 22.84 -5.44
CA VAL A 129 -9.46 22.30 -6.68
C VAL A 129 -10.50 22.48 -7.79
N ARG A 130 -10.06 22.89 -8.97
CA ARG A 130 -10.91 22.99 -10.16
C ARG A 130 -10.77 21.71 -10.99
N LEU A 131 -11.71 20.79 -10.84
CA LEU A 131 -11.77 19.56 -11.62
C LEU A 131 -12.38 19.81 -13.01
N PRO A 132 -11.92 19.07 -14.04
CA PRO A 132 -12.44 19.16 -15.41
C PRO A 132 -13.89 18.71 -15.53
#